data_AF-A0A1G9GPZ6-F1
#
_entry.id   AF-A0A1G9GPZ6-F1
#
_cell.length_a   1.000
_cell.length_b   1.000
_cell.length_c   1.000
_cell.angle_alpha   90.00
_cell.angle_beta   90.00
_cell.angle_gamma   90.00
#
_symmetry.space_group_name_H-M   'P 1'
#
loop_
_entity.id
_entity.type
_entity.pdbx_description
1 polymer ?
#
loop_
_entity_poly.entity_id
_entity_poly.type
_entity_poly.pdbx_seq_one_letter_code
_entity_poly.pdbx_strand_id
1 'polypeptide(L)'
;MATAVPPGTAPAERLAAARRLAEEAGGDGVHRALAEAAAALGPQVLALAAADRAACWKAAAELADAHLTEELRRRLPTQERVRLSLAQGRHTALLEAAAAETAPRFLVEDGRLFARYPGFRDPSGLPDDWFAADAERVTVRLDRGVAPRYLVWTGVRRSDFALEYSFHLPVEGIGADAVRAGAVPLAGAPAERTAHPAGDGAGPEVQAAVEVRPDGALTAVTLRLPTAALTARGTGHWELRAYATLRDFTYDLPLKAPRGYFQKRGFPRGLTAESGPRRALSITVDGIALLRGASRIKLLDFRK
;
A
#
# COMPACT_ATOMS: atom_id res chain seq x y z
N MET A 1 25.11 9.80 23.81
CA MET A 1 24.15 9.52 22.72
C MET A 1 23.97 8.01 22.66
N ALA A 2 22.79 7.49 23.00
CA ALA A 2 22.54 6.04 22.94
C ALA A 2 22.55 5.58 21.47
N THR A 3 23.41 4.61 21.15
CA THR A 3 23.52 3.99 19.84
C THR A 3 22.26 3.17 19.51
N ALA A 4 21.80 3.25 18.26
CA ALA A 4 20.70 2.41 17.79
C ALA A 4 21.09 0.93 17.93
N VAL A 5 20.16 0.11 18.40
CA VAL A 5 20.37 -1.34 18.52
C VAL A 5 20.54 -1.93 17.12
N PRO A 6 21.58 -2.73 16.86
CA PRO A 6 21.84 -3.23 15.52
C PRO A 6 20.70 -4.14 15.01
N PRO A 7 20.46 -4.16 13.68
CA PRO A 7 19.50 -5.09 13.11
C PRO A 7 19.94 -6.54 13.38
N GLY A 8 19.00 -7.39 13.81
CA GLY A 8 19.26 -8.80 14.13
C GLY A 8 19.45 -9.11 15.62
N THR A 9 19.49 -8.10 16.49
CA THR A 9 19.47 -8.30 17.94
C THR A 9 18.20 -9.03 18.39
N ALA A 10 18.36 -9.99 19.31
CA ALA A 10 17.25 -10.80 19.81
C ALA A 10 16.17 -9.91 20.48
N PRO A 11 14.86 -10.23 20.35
CA PRO A 11 13.79 -9.41 20.93
C PRO A 11 13.96 -9.11 22.42
N ALA A 12 14.40 -10.09 23.21
CA ALA A 12 14.65 -9.92 24.64
C ALA A 12 15.77 -8.90 24.93
N GLU A 13 16.85 -8.91 24.16
CA GLU A 13 17.95 -7.96 24.30
C GLU A 13 17.52 -6.54 23.93
N ARG A 14 16.70 -6.39 22.87
CA ARG A 14 16.10 -5.11 22.47
C ARG A 14 15.21 -4.54 23.58
N LEU A 15 14.37 -5.37 24.20
CA LEU A 15 13.52 -4.96 25.32
C LEU A 15 14.33 -4.56 26.55
N ALA A 16 15.39 -5.30 26.87
CA ALA A 16 16.30 -4.94 27.96
C ALA A 16 17.02 -3.60 27.68
N ALA A 17 17.44 -3.36 26.44
CA ALA A 17 18.04 -2.09 26.02
C ALA A 17 17.04 -0.94 26.08
N ALA A 18 15.80 -1.15 25.62
CA ALA A 18 14.72 -0.18 25.71
C ALA A 18 14.44 0.22 27.16
N ARG A 19 14.40 -0.75 28.08
CA ARG A 19 14.21 -0.47 29.50
C ARG A 19 15.33 0.39 30.09
N ARG A 20 16.59 0.05 29.85
CA ARG A 20 17.72 0.89 30.29
C ARG A 20 17.63 2.31 29.73
N LEU A 21 17.29 2.42 28.45
CA LEU A 21 17.11 3.72 27.81
C LEU A 21 15.99 4.55 28.47
N ALA A 22 14.89 3.92 28.89
CA ALA A 22 13.80 4.61 29.58
C ALA A 22 14.19 5.04 31.01
N GLU A 23 14.96 4.22 31.72
CA GLU A 23 15.43 4.51 33.09
C GLU A 23 16.46 5.66 33.11
N GLU A 24 17.32 5.73 32.09
CA GLU A 24 18.38 6.74 31.98
C GLU A 24 17.90 8.07 31.38
N ALA A 25 16.75 8.09 30.71
CA ALA A 25 16.32 9.25 29.93
C ALA A 25 15.11 9.99 30.50
N GLY A 26 15.13 11.32 30.34
CA GLY A 26 13.93 12.17 30.43
C GLY A 26 13.30 12.40 29.05
N GLY A 27 12.01 12.78 29.01
CA GLY A 27 11.32 13.26 27.81
C GLY A 27 11.43 12.34 26.59
N ASP A 28 12.06 12.83 25.52
CA ASP A 28 12.15 12.15 24.21
C ASP A 28 12.89 10.81 24.23
N GLY A 29 13.75 10.56 25.22
CA GLY A 29 14.40 9.25 25.34
C GLY A 29 13.43 8.14 25.72
N VAL A 30 12.39 8.46 26.50
CA VAL A 30 11.31 7.53 26.84
C VAL A 30 10.47 7.18 25.61
N HIS A 31 10.16 8.16 24.76
CA HIS A 31 9.47 7.91 23.48
C HIS A 31 10.28 6.93 22.60
N ARG A 32 11.60 7.15 22.50
CA ARG A 32 12.49 6.26 21.75
C ARG A 32 12.54 4.85 22.34
N ALA A 33 12.62 4.73 23.67
CA ALA A 33 12.59 3.45 24.36
C ALA A 33 11.29 2.68 24.06
N LEU A 34 10.14 3.35 24.12
CA LEU A 34 8.85 2.75 23.77
C LEU A 34 8.81 2.30 22.31
N ALA A 35 9.27 3.13 21.37
CA ALA A 35 9.34 2.75 19.95
C ALA A 35 10.22 1.50 19.73
N GLU A 36 11.38 1.44 20.41
CA GLU A 36 12.29 0.29 20.33
C GLU A 36 11.66 -0.99 20.92
N ALA A 37 10.99 -0.86 22.07
CA ALA A 37 10.26 -1.97 22.68
C ALA A 37 9.14 -2.48 21.76
N ALA A 38 8.37 -1.58 21.16
CA ALA A 38 7.31 -1.93 20.22
C ALA A 38 7.83 -2.63 18.95
N ALA A 39 8.99 -2.21 18.46
CA ALA A 39 9.65 -2.84 17.32
C ALA A 39 10.16 -4.25 17.68
N ALA A 40 10.61 -4.47 18.92
CA ALA A 40 10.99 -5.80 19.42
C ALA A 40 9.82 -6.79 19.42
N LEU A 41 8.58 -6.28 19.59
CA LEU A 41 7.33 -7.05 19.52
C LEU A 41 6.85 -7.37 18.08
N GLY A 42 7.73 -7.28 17.09
CA GLY A 42 7.44 -7.60 15.69
C GLY A 42 7.36 -9.11 15.38
N PRO A 43 7.17 -9.48 14.09
CA PRO A 43 7.01 -10.88 13.67
C PRO A 43 8.10 -11.83 14.16
N GLN A 44 9.32 -11.33 14.37
CA GLN A 44 10.44 -12.13 14.88
C GLN A 44 10.18 -12.74 16.27
N VAL A 45 9.33 -12.12 17.10
CA VAL A 45 9.01 -12.66 18.42
C VAL A 45 8.21 -13.96 18.30
N LEU A 46 7.42 -14.11 17.22
CA LEU A 46 6.59 -15.31 16.99
C LEU A 46 7.41 -16.57 16.70
N ALA A 47 8.68 -16.41 16.33
CA ALA A 47 9.61 -17.52 16.13
C ALA A 47 10.22 -18.06 17.43
N LEU A 48 10.05 -17.37 18.56
CA LEU A 48 10.58 -17.81 19.86
C LEU A 48 9.71 -18.90 20.49
N ALA A 49 10.31 -19.66 21.41
CA ALA A 49 9.57 -20.59 22.26
C ALA A 49 8.51 -19.84 23.08
N ALA A 50 7.42 -20.53 23.43
CA ALA A 50 6.28 -19.91 24.12
C ALA A 50 6.68 -19.19 25.43
N ALA A 51 7.60 -19.77 26.20
CA ALA A 51 8.12 -19.17 27.43
C ALA A 51 8.88 -17.85 27.16
N ASP A 52 9.74 -17.82 26.13
CA ASP A 52 10.51 -16.63 25.76
C ASP A 52 9.61 -15.53 25.20
N ARG A 53 8.58 -15.90 24.42
CA ARG A 53 7.55 -14.94 23.98
C ARG A 53 6.82 -14.33 25.16
N ALA A 54 6.37 -15.15 26.11
CA ALA A 54 5.69 -14.68 27.32
C ALA A 54 6.57 -13.72 28.13
N ALA A 55 7.88 -14.00 28.23
CA ALA A 55 8.84 -13.10 28.86
C ALA A 55 8.94 -11.76 28.11
N CYS A 56 8.98 -11.76 26.78
CA CYS A 56 8.98 -10.54 25.97
C CYS A 56 7.68 -9.72 26.16
N TRP A 57 6.51 -10.38 26.15
CA TRP A 57 5.23 -9.73 26.39
C TRP A 57 5.18 -9.07 27.76
N LYS A 58 5.61 -9.79 28.80
CA LYS A 58 5.66 -9.26 30.17
C LYS A 58 6.58 -8.04 30.26
N ALA A 59 7.79 -8.12 29.72
CA ALA A 59 8.76 -7.03 29.78
C ALA A 59 8.27 -5.76 29.08
N ALA A 60 7.67 -5.88 27.88
CA ALA A 60 7.10 -4.73 27.19
C ALA A 60 5.91 -4.13 27.94
N ALA A 61 5.10 -4.97 28.58
CA ALA A 61 3.94 -4.54 29.31
C ALA A 61 4.32 -3.80 30.61
N GLU A 62 5.34 -4.26 31.34
CA GLU A 62 5.93 -3.54 32.48
C GLU A 62 6.50 -2.17 32.06
N LEU A 63 7.20 -2.11 30.92
CA LEU A 63 7.72 -0.86 30.39
C LEU A 63 6.57 0.10 30.00
N ALA A 64 5.52 -0.41 29.37
CA ALA A 64 4.37 0.38 28.99
C ALA A 64 3.60 0.89 30.22
N ASP A 65 3.42 0.08 31.27
CA ASP A 65 2.78 0.54 32.51
C ASP A 65 3.54 1.69 33.16
N ALA A 66 4.87 1.61 33.18
CA ALA A 66 5.71 2.61 33.82
C ALA A 66 5.77 3.94 33.02
N HIS A 67 5.69 3.88 31.69
CA HIS A 67 6.08 5.00 30.85
C HIS A 67 5.11 5.39 29.72
N LEU A 68 4.20 4.51 29.29
CA LEU A 68 3.31 4.80 28.16
C LEU A 68 2.14 5.67 28.61
N THR A 69 2.36 6.97 28.62
CA THR A 69 1.29 7.97 28.76
C THR A 69 0.49 8.08 27.47
N GLU A 70 -0.70 8.67 27.56
CA GLU A 70 -1.56 8.89 26.39
C GLU A 70 -0.94 9.87 25.38
N GLU A 71 -0.17 10.87 25.85
CA GLU A 71 0.59 11.76 24.97
C GLU A 71 1.68 11.01 24.19
N LEU A 72 2.46 10.18 24.88
CA LEU A 72 3.50 9.37 24.25
C LEU A 72 2.89 8.33 23.29
N ARG A 73 1.75 7.75 23.66
CA ARG A 73 0.99 6.81 22.82
C ARG A 73 0.62 7.43 21.48
N ARG A 74 0.06 8.65 21.46
CA ARG A 74 -0.30 9.35 20.22
C ARG A 74 0.89 9.69 19.33
N ARG A 75 2.08 9.87 19.91
CA ARG A 75 3.33 10.13 19.17
C ARG A 75 3.95 8.88 18.54
N LEU A 76 3.51 7.68 18.90
CA LEU A 76 3.98 6.44 18.27
C LEU A 76 3.28 6.22 16.92
N PRO A 77 3.97 5.65 15.91
CA PRO A 77 3.29 5.17 14.72
C PRO A 77 2.28 4.07 15.08
N THR A 78 1.25 3.87 14.26
CA THR A 78 0.07 3.09 14.66
C THR A 78 0.42 1.65 15.00
N GLN A 79 1.36 1.04 14.28
CA GLN A 79 1.75 -0.36 14.51
C GLN A 79 2.39 -0.54 15.91
N GLU A 80 3.32 0.35 16.25
CA GLU A 80 4.00 0.38 17.54
C GLU A 80 3.01 0.69 18.66
N ARG A 81 2.13 1.68 18.42
CA ARG A 81 1.08 2.09 19.35
C ARG A 81 0.14 0.94 19.71
N VAL A 82 -0.38 0.21 18.71
CA VAL A 82 -1.26 -0.94 18.91
C VAL A 82 -0.54 -2.00 19.72
N ARG A 83 0.68 -2.39 19.34
CA ARG A 83 1.41 -3.47 20.01
C ARG A 83 1.70 -3.17 21.48
N LEU A 84 2.16 -1.95 21.79
CA LEU A 84 2.39 -1.58 23.19
C LEU A 84 1.10 -1.44 23.97
N SER A 85 0.03 -0.91 23.37
CA SER A 85 -1.25 -0.76 24.08
C SER A 85 -1.88 -2.14 24.37
N LEU A 86 -1.77 -3.08 23.44
CA LEU A 86 -2.17 -4.48 23.65
C LEU A 86 -1.30 -5.17 24.71
N ALA A 87 0.02 -4.92 24.70
CA ALA A 87 0.92 -5.42 25.73
C ALA A 87 0.52 -4.86 27.10
N GLN A 88 0.29 -3.55 27.22
CA GLN A 88 -0.16 -2.87 28.43
C GLN A 88 -1.52 -3.41 28.94
N GLY A 89 -2.47 -3.69 28.05
CA GLY A 89 -3.75 -4.32 28.40
C GLY A 89 -3.66 -5.83 28.68
N ARG A 90 -2.48 -6.44 28.51
CA ARG A 90 -2.23 -7.88 28.61
C ARG A 90 -3.08 -8.72 27.66
N HIS A 91 -3.45 -8.16 26.51
CA HIS A 91 -4.20 -8.84 25.45
C HIS A 91 -3.28 -9.70 24.57
N THR A 92 -2.66 -10.73 25.16
CA THR A 92 -1.61 -11.52 24.51
C THR A 92 -2.02 -12.16 23.19
N ALA A 93 -3.25 -12.68 23.07
CA ALA A 93 -3.74 -13.26 21.83
C ALA A 93 -3.88 -12.22 20.70
N LEU A 94 -4.44 -11.04 21.00
CA LEU A 94 -4.53 -9.93 20.04
C LEU A 94 -3.14 -9.42 19.68
N LEU A 95 -2.22 -9.38 20.64
CA LEU A 95 -0.85 -8.95 20.43
C LEU A 95 -0.08 -9.90 19.51
N GLU A 96 -0.23 -11.22 19.68
CA GLU A 96 0.33 -12.21 18.76
C GLU A 96 -0.24 -12.02 17.34
N ALA A 97 -1.55 -11.82 17.20
CA ALA A 97 -2.18 -11.55 15.92
C ALA A 97 -1.69 -10.24 15.27
N ALA A 98 -1.54 -9.16 16.06
CA ALA A 98 -1.03 -7.87 15.59
C ALA A 98 0.48 -7.91 15.26
N ALA A 99 1.24 -8.80 15.90
CA ALA A 99 2.63 -9.07 15.54
C ALA A 99 2.73 -9.81 14.20
N ALA A 100 1.79 -10.71 13.90
CA ALA A 100 1.72 -11.45 12.63
C ALA A 100 1.22 -10.59 11.45
N GLU A 101 0.35 -9.60 11.71
CA GLU A 101 -0.21 -8.74 10.67
C GLU A 101 0.83 -7.76 10.11
N THR A 102 1.10 -7.86 8.80
CA THR A 102 2.11 -7.06 8.10
C THR A 102 1.53 -6.12 7.03
N ALA A 103 0.25 -6.27 6.74
CA ALA A 103 -0.50 -5.52 5.74
C ALA A 103 -1.96 -5.34 6.21
N PRO A 104 -2.18 -4.59 7.31
CA PRO A 104 -3.53 -4.35 7.81
C PRO A 104 -4.38 -3.66 6.74
N ARG A 105 -5.68 -3.92 6.79
CA ARG A 105 -6.66 -3.13 6.03
C ARG A 105 -6.83 -1.77 6.67
N PHE A 106 -7.34 -0.80 5.93
CA PHE A 106 -7.61 0.54 6.41
C PHE A 106 -9.09 0.88 6.32
N LEU A 107 -9.55 1.75 7.21
CA LEU A 107 -10.89 2.33 7.17
C LEU A 107 -10.75 3.85 7.08
N VAL A 108 -11.42 4.45 6.10
CA VAL A 108 -11.64 5.89 6.02
C VAL A 108 -13.06 6.19 6.49
N GLU A 109 -13.18 6.94 7.58
CA GLU A 109 -14.47 7.28 8.19
C GLU A 109 -14.35 8.64 8.87
N ASP A 110 -15.34 9.52 8.68
CA ASP A 110 -15.40 10.87 9.26
C ASP A 110 -14.12 11.69 9.05
N GLY A 111 -13.54 11.51 7.87
CA GLY A 111 -12.27 12.13 7.52
C GLY A 111 -11.15 11.72 8.46
N ARG A 112 -11.12 10.49 8.99
CA ARG A 112 -10.00 9.88 9.71
C ARG A 112 -9.54 8.62 9.00
N LEU A 113 -8.30 8.21 9.23
CA LEU A 113 -7.74 6.96 8.72
C LEU A 113 -7.43 6.03 9.89
N PHE A 114 -8.02 4.83 9.88
CA PHE A 114 -7.76 3.79 10.89
C PHE A 114 -7.11 2.56 10.24
N ALA A 115 -6.12 1.97 10.91
CA ALA A 115 -5.55 0.68 10.54
C ALA A 115 -6.28 -0.43 11.30
N ARG A 116 -6.94 -1.34 10.57
CA ARG A 116 -7.73 -2.46 11.09
C ARG A 116 -6.84 -3.61 11.57
N TYR A 117 -5.97 -3.34 12.54
CA TYR A 117 -5.26 -4.39 13.27
C TYR A 117 -6.23 -5.21 14.14
N PRO A 118 -5.85 -6.43 14.56
CA PRO A 118 -6.63 -7.21 15.53
C PRO A 118 -6.97 -6.38 16.78
N GLY A 119 -8.23 -6.44 17.24
CA GLY A 119 -8.74 -5.58 18.32
C GLY A 119 -9.52 -4.36 17.85
N PHE A 120 -9.41 -3.93 16.59
CA PHE A 120 -10.12 -2.75 16.09
C PHE A 120 -11.62 -3.02 15.95
N ARG A 121 -12.43 -2.34 16.77
CA ARG A 121 -13.91 -2.45 16.82
C ARG A 121 -14.41 -3.90 16.87
N ASP A 122 -13.69 -4.76 17.57
CA ASP A 122 -14.14 -6.11 17.88
C ASP A 122 -14.71 -6.15 19.33
N PRO A 123 -15.23 -7.31 19.80
CA PRO A 123 -15.82 -7.42 21.13
C PRO A 123 -14.89 -7.08 22.31
N SER A 124 -13.57 -6.93 22.10
CA SER A 124 -12.64 -6.50 23.15
C SER A 124 -12.82 -5.04 23.58
N GLY A 125 -13.51 -4.22 22.78
CA GLY A 125 -13.87 -2.85 23.15
C GLY A 125 -12.68 -1.89 23.28
N LEU A 126 -11.60 -2.13 22.54
CA LEU A 126 -10.40 -1.28 22.59
C LEU A 126 -10.66 0.11 21.97
N PRO A 127 -9.99 1.17 22.45
CA PRO A 127 -10.17 2.51 21.91
C PRO A 127 -9.71 2.65 20.45
N ASP A 128 -10.54 3.25 19.60
CA ASP A 128 -10.23 3.50 18.18
C ASP A 128 -8.95 4.33 17.97
N ASP A 129 -8.62 5.23 18.89
CA ASP A 129 -7.42 6.08 18.81
C ASP A 129 -6.10 5.29 18.85
N TRP A 130 -6.13 4.05 19.36
CA TRP A 130 -4.98 3.15 19.28
C TRP A 130 -4.67 2.75 17.84
N PHE A 131 -5.67 2.79 16.96
CA PHE A 131 -5.63 2.35 15.58
C PHE A 131 -5.59 3.50 14.57
N ALA A 132 -5.61 4.75 15.03
CA ALA A 132 -5.59 5.93 14.17
C ALA A 132 -4.22 6.11 13.48
N ALA A 133 -4.23 6.12 12.15
CA ALA A 133 -3.08 6.27 11.25
C ALA A 133 -3.04 7.63 10.54
N ASP A 134 -3.73 8.64 11.10
CA ASP A 134 -3.86 9.98 10.51
C ASP A 134 -2.52 10.70 10.28
N ALA A 135 -1.52 10.47 11.15
CA ALA A 135 -0.28 11.24 11.17
C ALA A 135 0.92 10.54 10.54
N GLU A 136 0.73 9.43 9.81
CA GLU A 136 1.83 8.65 9.24
C GLU A 136 1.62 8.21 7.80
N ARG A 137 2.73 7.96 7.10
CA ARG A 137 2.69 7.41 5.73
C ARG A 137 2.51 5.89 5.79
N VAL A 138 1.43 5.40 5.19
CA VAL A 138 1.11 3.96 5.15
C VAL A 138 1.54 3.25 3.85
N THR A 139 2.42 3.85 3.05
CA THR A 139 2.75 3.42 1.68
C THR A 139 3.12 1.94 1.57
N VAL A 140 3.98 1.43 2.47
CA VAL A 140 4.43 0.03 2.44
C VAL A 140 3.29 -0.93 2.77
N ARG A 141 2.42 -0.56 3.72
CA ARG A 141 1.28 -1.40 4.14
C ARG A 141 0.21 -1.44 3.05
N LEU A 142 -0.10 -0.30 2.42
CA LEU A 142 -0.99 -0.23 1.27
C LEU A 142 -0.49 -1.08 0.09
N ASP A 143 0.76 -0.90 -0.34
CA ASP A 143 1.36 -1.65 -1.45
C ASP A 143 1.30 -3.16 -1.23
N ARG A 144 1.53 -3.63 0.00
CA ARG A 144 1.42 -5.05 0.34
C ARG A 144 -0.01 -5.57 0.29
N GLY A 145 -0.99 -4.77 0.68
CA GLY A 145 -2.40 -5.14 0.69
C GLY A 145 -3.10 -5.02 -0.67
N VAL A 146 -2.50 -4.34 -1.67
CA VAL A 146 -3.04 -4.30 -3.04
C VAL A 146 -3.03 -5.70 -3.65
N ALA A 147 -4.23 -6.17 -4.02
CA ALA A 147 -4.44 -7.53 -4.53
C ALA A 147 -5.02 -7.50 -5.96
N PRO A 148 -4.20 -7.75 -7.00
CA PRO A 148 -4.68 -7.82 -8.39
C PRO A 148 -5.68 -8.96 -8.60
N ARG A 149 -6.75 -8.70 -9.38
CA ARG A 149 -7.78 -9.69 -9.72
C ARG A 149 -7.60 -10.23 -11.13
N TYR A 150 -7.71 -9.35 -12.13
CA TYR A 150 -7.63 -9.72 -13.53
C TYR A 150 -7.13 -8.58 -14.41
N LEU A 151 -6.70 -8.95 -15.61
CA LEU A 151 -6.37 -8.03 -16.70
C LEU A 151 -6.88 -8.59 -18.02
N VAL A 152 -7.71 -7.81 -18.72
CA VAL A 152 -8.33 -8.21 -19.99
C VAL A 152 -8.31 -7.06 -20.98
N TRP A 153 -8.31 -7.38 -22.27
CA TRP A 153 -8.54 -6.38 -23.31
C TRP A 153 -10.01 -6.45 -23.74
N THR A 154 -10.71 -5.32 -23.68
CA THR A 154 -12.13 -5.21 -24.00
C THR A 154 -12.37 -4.31 -25.21
N GLY A 155 -13.62 -4.29 -25.68
CA GLY A 155 -14.07 -3.48 -26.81
C GLY A 155 -14.31 -4.32 -28.08
N VAL A 156 -15.39 -4.00 -28.78
CA VAL A 156 -15.77 -4.68 -30.03
C VAL A 156 -15.27 -3.89 -31.24
N ARG A 157 -15.45 -2.57 -31.22
CA ARG A 157 -14.93 -1.66 -32.24
C ARG A 157 -13.60 -1.10 -31.78
N ARG A 158 -12.76 -0.74 -32.74
CA ARG A 158 -11.42 -0.21 -32.45
C ARG A 158 -11.44 1.08 -31.62
N SER A 159 -12.47 1.92 -31.81
CA SER A 159 -12.68 3.12 -30.99
C SER A 159 -12.89 2.80 -29.51
N ASP A 160 -13.37 1.59 -29.21
CA ASP A 160 -13.83 1.19 -27.88
C ASP A 160 -12.82 0.25 -27.20
N PHE A 161 -11.74 -0.09 -27.91
CA PHE A 161 -10.67 -0.94 -27.39
C PHE A 161 -10.06 -0.31 -26.14
N ALA A 162 -9.99 -1.11 -25.08
CA ALA A 162 -9.45 -0.70 -23.81
C ALA A 162 -8.73 -1.85 -23.12
N LEU A 163 -7.77 -1.50 -22.28
CA LEU A 163 -7.27 -2.39 -21.25
C LEU A 163 -8.14 -2.23 -20.01
N GLU A 164 -8.76 -3.30 -19.55
CA GLU A 164 -9.48 -3.34 -18.29
C GLU A 164 -8.65 -4.11 -17.26
N TYR A 165 -8.42 -3.49 -16.11
CA TYR A 165 -7.67 -4.07 -15.01
C TYR A 165 -8.42 -3.85 -13.70
N SER A 166 -8.52 -4.92 -12.90
CA SER A 166 -9.23 -4.88 -11.63
C SER A 166 -8.35 -5.36 -10.49
N PHE A 167 -8.44 -4.70 -9.33
CA PHE A 167 -7.70 -5.01 -8.12
C PHE A 167 -8.49 -4.64 -6.86
N HIS A 168 -8.13 -5.22 -5.72
CA HIS A 168 -8.58 -4.74 -4.42
C HIS A 168 -7.56 -3.78 -3.83
N LEU A 169 -8.04 -2.63 -3.38
CA LEU A 169 -7.33 -1.71 -2.52
C LEU A 169 -7.68 -2.07 -1.05
N PRO A 170 -6.71 -2.16 -0.13
CA PRO A 170 -6.95 -2.57 1.25
C PRO A 170 -7.51 -1.42 2.10
N VAL A 171 -8.48 -0.68 1.55
CA VAL A 171 -9.09 0.51 2.16
C VAL A 171 -10.59 0.37 2.03
N GLU A 172 -11.31 0.56 3.12
CA GLU A 172 -12.76 0.68 3.18
C GLU A 172 -13.15 2.16 3.29
N GLY A 173 -14.29 2.55 2.71
CA GLY A 173 -14.81 3.93 2.81
C GLY A 173 -14.15 4.95 1.88
N ILE A 174 -13.35 4.53 0.89
CA ILE A 174 -12.74 5.44 -0.09
C ILE A 174 -13.71 5.73 -1.25
N GLY A 175 -13.81 7.01 -1.63
CA GLY A 175 -14.61 7.48 -2.77
C GLY A 175 -13.91 7.31 -4.13
N ALA A 176 -14.68 7.41 -5.21
CA ALA A 176 -14.15 7.30 -6.58
C ALA A 176 -13.26 8.49 -6.97
N ASP A 177 -13.54 9.66 -6.43
CA ASP A 177 -12.77 10.91 -6.58
C ASP A 177 -11.39 10.83 -5.92
N ALA A 178 -11.25 10.01 -4.88
CA ALA A 178 -9.99 9.76 -4.18
C ALA A 178 -9.08 8.75 -4.90
N VAL A 179 -9.52 8.13 -6.00
CA VAL A 179 -8.73 7.15 -6.75
C VAL A 179 -8.54 7.59 -8.20
N ARG A 180 -7.28 7.76 -8.60
CA ARG A 180 -6.88 7.91 -10.00
C ARG A 180 -6.04 6.72 -10.41
N ALA A 181 -6.09 6.34 -11.68
CA ALA A 181 -5.23 5.30 -12.19
C ALA A 181 -4.97 5.53 -13.68
N GLY A 182 -3.89 4.95 -14.18
CA GLY A 182 -3.53 5.10 -15.58
C GLY A 182 -2.13 4.61 -15.88
N ALA A 183 -1.58 5.09 -17.00
CA ALA A 183 -0.26 4.72 -17.46
C ALA A 183 0.72 5.90 -17.38
N VAL A 184 1.94 5.61 -16.96
CA VAL A 184 3.08 6.53 -16.99
C VAL A 184 4.18 5.98 -17.91
N PRO A 185 4.95 6.83 -18.61
CA PRO A 185 6.07 6.37 -19.41
C PRO A 185 7.10 5.62 -18.56
N LEU A 186 7.61 4.50 -19.09
CA LEU A 186 8.64 3.70 -18.45
C LEU A 186 9.96 3.85 -19.21
N ALA A 187 10.88 4.64 -18.64
CA ALA A 187 12.20 4.91 -19.22
C ALA A 187 13.31 3.95 -18.73
N GLY A 188 12.96 2.91 -17.96
CA GLY A 188 13.92 2.00 -17.34
C GLY A 188 13.24 1.02 -16.38
N ALA A 189 13.80 0.88 -15.17
CA ALA A 189 13.18 0.08 -14.13
C ALA A 189 11.88 0.73 -13.62
N PRO A 190 10.86 -0.07 -13.22
CA PRO A 190 9.64 0.43 -12.59
C PRO A 190 9.95 1.36 -11.41
N ALA A 191 9.29 2.51 -11.36
CA ALA A 191 9.53 3.47 -10.28
C ALA A 191 9.00 2.92 -8.96
N GLU A 192 9.68 3.24 -7.86
CA GLU A 192 9.24 2.75 -6.54
C GLU A 192 7.90 3.38 -6.13
N ARG A 193 7.24 2.75 -5.16
CA ARG A 193 6.06 3.33 -4.49
C ARG A 193 6.47 4.59 -3.73
N THR A 194 5.64 5.62 -3.77
CA THR A 194 5.91 6.89 -3.07
C THR A 194 4.63 7.42 -2.42
N ALA A 195 4.79 8.40 -1.53
CA ALA A 195 3.68 9.18 -1.02
C ALA A 195 4.05 10.66 -1.02
N HIS A 196 3.11 11.48 -1.47
CA HIS A 196 3.24 12.92 -1.59
C HIS A 196 2.09 13.58 -0.82
N PRO A 197 2.21 14.85 -0.39
CA PRO A 197 1.07 15.59 0.15
C PRO A 197 -0.14 15.52 -0.79
N ALA A 198 -1.35 15.53 -0.24
CA ALA A 198 -2.57 15.55 -1.05
C ALA A 198 -2.59 16.82 -1.92
N GLY A 199 -2.98 16.67 -3.19
CA GLY A 199 -2.88 17.73 -4.19
C GLY A 199 -1.50 17.88 -4.84
N ASP A 200 -0.45 17.39 -4.19
CA ASP A 200 0.90 17.34 -4.77
C ASP A 200 1.13 15.99 -5.47
N GLY A 201 1.60 16.05 -6.72
CA GLY A 201 2.02 14.87 -7.46
C GLY A 201 1.43 14.78 -8.86
N ALA A 202 2.30 14.49 -9.82
CA ALA A 202 1.87 14.18 -11.18
C ALA A 202 0.99 12.91 -11.14
N GLY A 203 -0.20 13.00 -11.72
CA GLY A 203 -1.02 11.83 -12.02
C GLY A 203 -0.46 11.05 -13.21
N PRO A 204 -1.20 10.04 -13.69
CA PRO A 204 -0.80 9.31 -14.89
C PRO A 204 -0.83 10.22 -16.13
N GLU A 205 0.09 10.01 -17.07
CA GLU A 205 0.10 10.74 -18.34
C GLU A 205 -1.07 10.33 -19.24
N VAL A 206 -1.44 9.05 -19.18
CA VAL A 206 -2.65 8.52 -19.81
C VAL A 206 -3.61 8.06 -18.73
N GLN A 207 -4.60 8.91 -18.46
CA GLN A 207 -5.63 8.66 -17.45
C GLN A 207 -6.59 7.54 -17.89
N ALA A 208 -6.85 6.59 -16.99
CA ALA A 208 -7.91 5.61 -17.13
C ALA A 208 -9.22 6.14 -16.55
N ALA A 209 -10.35 5.68 -17.09
CA ALA A 209 -11.61 5.76 -16.37
C ALA A 209 -11.54 4.80 -15.17
N VAL A 210 -11.96 5.24 -13.99
CA VAL A 210 -11.89 4.45 -12.76
C VAL A 210 -13.29 4.26 -12.20
N GLU A 211 -13.62 3.01 -11.89
CA GLU A 211 -14.79 2.65 -11.12
C GLU A 211 -14.35 2.07 -9.79
N VAL A 212 -15.00 2.52 -8.72
CA VAL A 212 -14.73 2.13 -7.33
C VAL A 212 -16.01 1.54 -6.75
N ARG A 213 -15.92 0.35 -6.15
CA ARG A 213 -17.04 -0.33 -5.50
C ARG A 213 -16.63 -0.86 -4.12
N PRO A 214 -17.47 -0.70 -3.08
CA PRO A 214 -17.24 -1.36 -1.80
C PRO A 214 -17.18 -2.89 -1.94
N ASP A 215 -16.28 -3.55 -1.22
CA ASP A 215 -16.15 -5.01 -1.16
C ASP A 215 -15.78 -5.47 0.26
N GLY A 216 -16.76 -5.41 1.17
CA GLY A 216 -16.53 -5.64 2.59
C GLY A 216 -15.52 -4.64 3.17
N ALA A 217 -14.45 -5.14 3.79
CA ALA A 217 -13.37 -4.30 4.35
C ALA A 217 -12.29 -3.93 3.32
N LEU A 218 -12.58 -4.08 2.03
CA LEU A 218 -11.73 -3.71 0.90
C LEU A 218 -12.53 -2.84 -0.06
N THR A 219 -11.83 -2.27 -1.04
CA THR A 219 -12.44 -1.57 -2.16
C THR A 219 -12.02 -2.23 -3.46
N ALA A 220 -12.99 -2.65 -4.26
CA ALA A 220 -12.74 -3.13 -5.61
C ALA A 220 -12.58 -1.93 -6.56
N VAL A 221 -11.44 -1.84 -7.22
CA VAL A 221 -11.13 -0.80 -8.21
C VAL A 221 -11.01 -1.44 -9.58
N THR A 222 -11.77 -0.94 -10.54
CA THR A 222 -11.66 -1.34 -11.95
C THR A 222 -11.26 -0.11 -12.76
N LEU A 223 -10.12 -0.18 -13.42
CA LEU A 223 -9.68 0.86 -14.35
C LEU A 223 -9.90 0.39 -15.78
N ARG A 224 -10.29 1.32 -16.64
CA ARG A 224 -10.44 1.13 -18.09
C ARG A 224 -9.58 2.16 -18.81
N LEU A 225 -8.45 1.71 -19.35
CA LEU A 225 -7.48 2.52 -20.05
C LEU A 225 -7.73 2.44 -21.58
N PRO A 226 -8.17 3.53 -22.24
CA PRO A 226 -8.46 3.50 -23.67
C PRO A 226 -7.17 3.25 -24.47
N THR A 227 -7.17 2.26 -25.36
CA THR A 227 -5.97 1.96 -26.15
C THR A 227 -5.63 3.08 -27.13
N ALA A 228 -6.66 3.79 -27.62
CA ALA A 228 -6.48 4.95 -28.48
C ALA A 228 -5.61 6.03 -27.79
N ALA A 229 -5.84 6.28 -26.50
CA ALA A 229 -5.10 7.26 -25.73
C ALA A 229 -3.62 6.87 -25.55
N LEU A 230 -3.33 5.59 -25.33
CA LEU A 230 -1.96 5.06 -25.33
C LEU A 230 -1.29 5.22 -26.71
N THR A 231 -1.95 4.76 -27.77
CA THR A 231 -1.36 4.80 -29.12
C THR A 231 -1.17 6.21 -29.66
N ALA A 232 -1.97 7.19 -29.20
CA ALA A 232 -1.80 8.59 -29.56
C ALA A 232 -0.48 9.19 -29.04
N ARG A 233 0.14 8.55 -28.03
CA ARG A 233 1.46 8.91 -27.51
C ARG A 233 2.62 8.27 -28.29
N GLY A 234 2.32 7.45 -29.30
CA GLY A 234 3.31 6.76 -30.12
C GLY A 234 3.76 5.43 -29.52
N THR A 235 4.91 4.94 -29.99
CA THR A 235 5.52 3.71 -29.48
C THR A 235 6.19 3.94 -28.14
N GLY A 236 6.17 2.96 -27.25
CA GLY A 236 6.88 3.05 -25.97
C GLY A 236 6.48 1.98 -24.96
N HIS A 237 7.15 2.01 -23.81
CA HIS A 237 6.82 1.20 -22.65
C HIS A 237 6.14 2.07 -21.60
N TRP A 238 5.15 1.51 -20.95
CA TRP A 238 4.32 2.20 -19.98
C TRP A 238 4.16 1.36 -18.73
N GLU A 239 4.18 1.97 -17.56
CA GLU A 239 3.85 1.33 -16.29
C GLU A 239 2.44 1.70 -15.87
N LEU A 240 1.66 0.70 -15.42
CA LEU A 240 0.34 0.95 -14.83
C LEU A 240 0.46 1.28 -13.35
N ARG A 241 -0.16 2.40 -12.94
CA ARG A 241 -0.10 2.92 -11.57
C ARG A 241 -1.47 3.36 -11.08
N ALA A 242 -1.68 3.22 -9.78
CA ALA A 242 -2.84 3.75 -9.07
C ALA A 242 -2.39 4.79 -8.04
N TYR A 243 -3.18 5.84 -7.92
CA TYR A 243 -2.98 6.96 -7.02
C TYR A 243 -4.20 7.01 -6.10
N ALA A 244 -4.00 6.67 -4.82
CA ALA A 244 -5.05 6.73 -3.82
C ALA A 244 -4.77 7.90 -2.89
N THR A 245 -5.70 8.84 -2.76
CA THR A 245 -5.60 9.94 -1.81
C THR A 245 -6.32 9.54 -0.52
N LEU A 246 -5.56 9.38 0.56
CA LEU A 246 -6.11 9.16 1.90
C LEU A 246 -5.65 10.33 2.76
N ARG A 247 -6.60 11.14 3.24
CA ARG A 247 -6.33 12.30 4.09
C ARG A 247 -5.33 13.24 3.40
N ASP A 248 -4.22 13.53 4.06
CA ASP A 248 -3.21 14.51 3.64
C ASP A 248 -2.17 13.92 2.68
N PHE A 249 -2.34 12.67 2.22
CA PHE A 249 -1.38 12.01 1.34
C PHE A 249 -2.01 11.39 0.10
N THR A 250 -1.35 11.55 -1.04
CA THR A 250 -1.57 10.74 -2.24
C THR A 250 -0.50 9.66 -2.32
N TYR A 251 -0.93 8.40 -2.34
CA TYR A 251 -0.08 7.23 -2.45
C TYR A 251 0.01 6.80 -3.90
N ASP A 252 1.21 6.86 -4.47
CA ASP A 252 1.51 6.35 -5.81
C ASP A 252 1.96 4.89 -5.71
N LEU A 253 1.13 4.00 -6.26
CA LEU A 253 1.22 2.55 -6.13
C LEU A 253 1.43 1.90 -7.51
N PRO A 254 2.58 1.24 -7.76
CA PRO A 254 2.76 0.46 -8.97
C PRO A 254 1.81 -0.74 -8.96
N LEU A 255 1.04 -0.91 -10.05
CA LEU A 255 0.11 -2.02 -10.18
C LEU A 255 0.85 -3.30 -10.56
N LYS A 256 0.36 -4.44 -10.07
CA LYS A 256 1.04 -5.74 -10.19
C LYS A 256 0.27 -6.64 -11.14
N ALA A 257 0.97 -7.45 -11.94
CA ALA A 257 0.31 -8.42 -12.80
C ALA A 257 -0.47 -9.46 -11.96
N PRO A 258 -1.72 -9.80 -12.30
CA PRO A 258 -2.52 -10.79 -11.57
C PRO A 258 -1.92 -12.19 -11.69
N ARG A 259 -2.17 -13.03 -10.67
CA ARG A 259 -1.78 -14.47 -10.71
C ARG A 259 -2.76 -15.31 -11.53
N GLY A 260 -4.01 -14.86 -11.63
CA GLY A 260 -5.09 -15.54 -12.32
C GLY A 260 -5.21 -15.09 -13.77
N TYR A 261 -6.40 -14.60 -14.15
CA TYR A 261 -6.71 -14.25 -15.52
C TYR A 261 -5.90 -13.03 -16.01
N PHE A 262 -5.00 -13.29 -16.97
CA PHE A 262 -4.05 -12.31 -17.49
C PHE A 262 -3.92 -12.43 -19.01
N GLN A 263 -4.56 -11.52 -19.75
CA GLN A 263 -4.47 -11.49 -21.21
C GLN A 263 -3.26 -10.65 -21.68
N LYS A 264 -2.17 -11.32 -22.05
CA LYS A 264 -0.94 -10.65 -22.51
C LYS A 264 -1.14 -9.80 -23.76
N ARG A 265 -1.73 -10.37 -24.81
CA ARG A 265 -1.84 -9.71 -26.11
C ARG A 265 -3.13 -8.91 -26.20
N GLY A 266 -2.99 -7.64 -26.57
CA GLY A 266 -4.09 -6.71 -26.70
C GLY A 266 -4.59 -6.47 -28.11
N PHE A 267 -5.61 -5.64 -28.17
CA PHE A 267 -6.17 -5.09 -29.40
C PHE A 267 -6.09 -3.55 -29.32
N PRO A 268 -5.59 -2.86 -30.37
CA PRO A 268 -5.07 -3.41 -31.63
C PRO A 268 -3.79 -4.24 -31.46
N ARG A 269 -3.44 -5.03 -32.49
CA ARG A 269 -2.16 -5.76 -32.55
C ARG A 269 -0.99 -4.80 -32.32
N GLY A 270 0.04 -5.24 -31.61
CA GLY A 270 1.17 -4.40 -31.20
C GLY A 270 0.98 -3.77 -29.80
N LEU A 271 -0.10 -4.09 -29.10
CA LEU A 271 -0.21 -3.86 -27.66
C LEU A 271 0.03 -5.16 -26.90
N THR A 272 0.92 -5.11 -25.91
CA THR A 272 1.21 -6.25 -25.04
C THR A 272 1.28 -5.78 -23.59
N ALA A 273 0.65 -6.51 -22.68
CA ALA A 273 0.80 -6.35 -21.24
C ALA A 273 1.73 -7.43 -20.68
N GLU A 274 2.68 -7.04 -19.85
CA GLU A 274 3.71 -7.92 -19.30
C GLU A 274 3.92 -7.70 -17.80
N SER A 275 4.49 -8.70 -17.14
CA SER A 275 4.93 -8.62 -15.76
C SER A 275 6.43 -8.36 -15.75
N GLY A 276 6.83 -7.15 -15.39
CA GLY A 276 8.23 -6.77 -15.23
C GLY A 276 8.84 -7.19 -13.88
N PRO A 277 10.02 -6.63 -13.53
CA PRO A 277 10.64 -6.80 -12.23
C PRO A 277 9.66 -6.48 -11.08
N ARG A 278 9.77 -7.21 -9.96
CA ARG A 278 8.85 -7.10 -8.81
C ARG A 278 7.36 -7.26 -9.16
N ARG A 279 7.07 -7.88 -10.32
CA ARG A 279 5.73 -8.07 -10.90
C ARG A 279 5.00 -6.78 -11.27
N ALA A 280 5.73 -5.68 -11.43
CA ALA A 280 5.15 -4.43 -11.94
C ALA A 280 4.51 -4.68 -13.30
N LEU A 281 3.31 -4.15 -13.50
CA LEU A 281 2.55 -4.35 -14.72
C LEU A 281 2.94 -3.28 -15.75
N SER A 282 3.50 -3.72 -16.86
CA SER A 282 3.89 -2.86 -17.97
C SER A 282 3.06 -3.11 -19.23
N ILE A 283 2.94 -2.09 -20.07
CA ILE A 283 2.31 -2.14 -21.38
C ILE A 283 3.33 -1.68 -22.42
N THR A 284 3.47 -2.44 -23.49
CA THR A 284 4.29 -2.08 -24.64
C THR A 284 3.37 -1.68 -25.79
N VAL A 285 3.68 -0.55 -26.42
CA VAL A 285 3.06 -0.06 -27.66
C VAL A 285 4.08 -0.15 -28.78
N ASP A 286 3.91 -1.11 -29.68
CA ASP A 286 4.77 -1.32 -30.83
C ASP A 286 4.29 -0.53 -32.06
N GLY A 287 5.17 -0.35 -33.05
CA GLY A 287 4.84 0.34 -34.30
C GLY A 287 3.64 -0.27 -35.03
N ILE A 288 3.40 -1.58 -34.87
CA ILE A 288 2.24 -2.27 -35.46
C ILE A 288 0.91 -1.70 -34.91
N ALA A 289 0.88 -1.27 -33.65
CA ALA A 289 -0.31 -0.67 -33.05
C ALA A 289 -0.71 0.65 -33.74
N LEU A 290 0.29 1.33 -34.33
CA LEU A 290 0.13 2.62 -35.00
C LEU A 290 -0.30 2.48 -36.47
N LEU A 291 0.00 1.35 -37.12
CA LEU A 291 -0.09 1.16 -38.58
C LEU A 291 -1.49 1.22 -39.21
N ARG A 292 -2.54 1.63 -38.48
CA ARG A 292 -3.89 1.73 -39.05
C ARG A 292 -4.68 2.98 -38.61
N GLY A 293 -4.03 4.04 -38.17
CA GLY A 293 -4.67 5.35 -37.96
C GLY A 293 -4.78 6.10 -39.28
N ALA A 294 -6.01 6.28 -39.77
CA ALA A 294 -6.41 6.93 -41.02
C ALA A 294 -5.93 6.26 -42.32
N SER A 295 -6.92 6.03 -43.17
CA SER A 295 -6.84 6.00 -44.63
C SER A 295 -5.83 7.01 -45.19
N ARG A 296 -4.53 6.67 -45.22
CA ARG A 296 -3.67 7.10 -46.33
C ARG A 296 -3.95 6.18 -47.52
N ILE A 297 -5.20 6.17 -47.97
CA ILE A 297 -5.43 6.06 -49.40
C ILE A 297 -4.91 7.41 -49.90
N LYS A 298 -3.63 7.46 -50.27
CA LYS A 298 -3.22 8.43 -51.27
C LYS A 298 -4.15 8.14 -52.44
N LEU A 299 -5.16 8.98 -52.64
CA LEU A 299 -5.77 9.15 -53.95
C LEU A 299 -4.59 9.45 -54.86
N LEU A 300 -4.09 8.41 -55.52
CA LEU A 300 -3.27 8.57 -56.70
C LEU A 300 -4.16 9.36 -57.64
N ASP A 301 -3.79 10.63 -57.80
CA ASP A 301 -4.37 11.57 -58.73
C ASP A 301 -4.14 10.98 -60.13
N PHE A 302 -5.04 10.10 -60.58
CA PHE A 302 -5.13 9.66 -61.96
C PHE A 302 -5.76 10.80 -62.77
N ARG A 303 -5.00 11.90 -62.94
CA ARG A 303 -5.27 12.83 -64.03
C ARG A 303 -4.68 12.23 -65.30
N LYS A 304 -5.59 11.86 -66.20
CA LYS A 304 -5.32 11.63 -67.63
C LYS A 304 -4.85 12.91 -68.30
#